data_AF-A0A1N6IYL9-F1
#
_entry.id   AF-A0A1N6IYL9-F1
#
_cell.length_a   1.000
_cell.length_b   1.000
_cell.length_c   1.000
_cell.angle_alpha   90.00
_cell.angle_beta   90.00
_cell.angle_gamma   90.00
#
_symmetry.space_group_name_H-M   'P 1'
#
loop_
_entity.id
_entity.type
_entity.pdbx_description
1 polymer ?
#
loop_
_entity_poly.entity_id
_entity_poly.type
_entity_poly.pdbx_seq_one_letter_code
_entity_poly.pdbx_strand_id
1 'polypeptide(L)'
;MPELKPLDGISSKSNLIYWGRVLSNIENEIETSKEYEMNLDEALCYPLWLLAASEYVFSLIRRKIGIIFDKGQSLDYPYGKLVKESQCLLSTVAHEYVKEFEIIRNTIIHKGFPNAFSTTMKKIKDNEEESYEEIQHSMKTPSFYLRARKMIEAIKYEIG
;
A
#
# COMPACT_ATOMS: atom_id res chain seq x y z
N MET A 1 -27.85 12.83 -23.39
CA MET A 1 -26.62 13.38 -22.78
C MET A 1 -25.49 12.48 -23.23
N PRO A 2 -24.32 13.00 -23.64
CA PRO A 2 -23.21 12.13 -24.02
C PRO A 2 -22.71 11.40 -22.76
N GLU A 3 -22.79 10.07 -22.79
CA GLU A 3 -22.18 9.20 -21.78
C GLU A 3 -20.66 9.41 -21.81
N LEU A 4 -20.12 9.97 -20.73
CA LEU A 4 -18.67 10.02 -20.52
C LEU A 4 -18.16 8.59 -20.33
N LYS A 5 -17.65 8.03 -21.43
CA LYS A 5 -16.89 6.77 -21.48
C LYS A 5 -15.49 6.92 -20.84
N PRO A 6 -14.81 5.82 -20.51
CA PRO A 6 -14.01 5.63 -19.30
C PRO A 6 -12.65 6.34 -19.34
N LEU A 7 -12.60 7.56 -18.82
CA LEU A 7 -11.33 8.21 -18.48
C LEU A 7 -10.69 7.57 -17.22
N ASP A 8 -11.49 6.95 -16.35
CA ASP A 8 -11.04 6.46 -15.03
C ASP A 8 -10.39 5.06 -15.07
N GLY A 9 -10.76 4.22 -16.05
CA GLY A 9 -10.04 2.97 -16.33
C GLY A 9 -8.60 3.23 -16.81
N ILE A 10 -8.40 4.36 -17.50
CA ILE A 10 -7.08 4.83 -17.92
C ILE A 10 -6.32 5.39 -16.71
N SER A 11 -6.96 6.11 -15.78
CA SER A 11 -6.27 6.64 -14.59
C SER A 11 -5.80 5.53 -13.64
N SER A 12 -6.62 4.49 -13.39
CA SER A 12 -6.24 3.36 -12.54
C SER A 12 -5.13 2.49 -13.15
N LYS A 13 -5.18 2.24 -14.47
CA LYS A 13 -4.11 1.55 -15.20
C LYS A 13 -2.83 2.40 -15.25
N SER A 14 -2.95 3.70 -15.48
CA SER A 14 -1.82 4.63 -15.52
C SER A 14 -1.17 4.75 -14.14
N ASN A 15 -1.96 4.82 -13.06
CA ASN A 15 -1.48 4.83 -11.68
C ASN A 15 -0.78 3.52 -11.34
N LEU A 16 -1.33 2.37 -11.75
CA LEU A 16 -0.65 1.08 -11.56
C LEU A 16 0.72 1.04 -12.24
N ILE A 17 0.80 1.51 -13.50
CA ILE A 17 2.05 1.56 -14.25
C ILE A 17 3.03 2.56 -13.60
N TYR A 18 2.54 3.74 -13.21
CA TYR A 18 3.32 4.77 -12.55
C TYR A 18 3.93 4.27 -11.24
N TRP A 19 3.11 3.76 -10.33
CA TRP A 19 3.57 3.26 -9.05
C TRP A 19 4.47 2.03 -9.19
N GLY A 20 4.20 1.16 -10.16
CA GLY A 20 5.09 0.05 -10.47
C GLY A 20 6.50 0.51 -10.87
N ARG A 21 6.60 1.55 -11.72
CA ARG A 21 7.89 2.15 -12.09
C ARG A 21 8.59 2.83 -10.92
N VAL A 22 7.85 3.61 -10.13
CA VAL A 22 8.38 4.27 -8.93
C VAL A 22 8.95 3.22 -7.97
N LEU A 23 8.20 2.15 -7.72
CA LEU A 23 8.64 1.05 -6.86
C LEU A 23 9.93 0.43 -7.37
N SER A 24 9.99 0.04 -8.65
CA SER A 24 11.20 -0.57 -9.24
C SER A 24 12.42 0.35 -9.22
N ASN A 25 12.23 1.65 -9.43
CA ASN A 25 13.34 2.61 -9.38
C ASN A 25 13.93 2.72 -7.97
N ILE A 26 13.07 2.89 -6.95
CA ILE A 26 13.52 2.99 -5.55
C ILE A 26 14.10 1.63 -5.09
N GLU A 27 13.50 0.53 -5.55
CA GLU A 27 13.97 -0.82 -5.27
C GLU A 27 15.41 -1.04 -5.76
N ASN A 28 15.72 -0.56 -6.97
CA ASN A 28 17.08 -0.64 -7.50
C ASN A 28 18.09 0.12 -6.62
N GLU A 29 17.71 1.28 -6.09
CA GLU A 29 18.57 2.02 -5.16
C GLU A 29 18.78 1.24 -3.86
N ILE A 30 17.71 0.69 -3.25
CA ILE A 30 17.80 -0.16 -2.04
C ILE A 30 18.72 -1.36 -2.24
N GLU A 31 18.60 -2.05 -3.38
CA GLU A 31 19.40 -3.23 -3.68
C GLU A 31 20.86 -2.85 -3.97
N THR A 32 21.10 -1.72 -4.63
CA THR A 32 22.46 -1.22 -4.94
C THR A 32 23.18 -0.76 -3.67
N SER A 33 22.50 -0.02 -2.80
CA SER A 33 23.04 0.46 -1.53
C SER A 33 22.99 -0.58 -0.41
N LYS A 34 22.24 -1.68 -0.61
CA LYS A 34 21.94 -2.69 0.40
C LYS A 34 21.27 -2.12 1.65
N GLU A 35 20.38 -1.15 1.48
CA GLU A 35 19.63 -0.54 2.58
C GLU A 35 18.81 -1.57 3.40
N TYR A 36 18.45 -2.70 2.80
CA TYR A 36 17.77 -3.80 3.48
C TYR A 36 18.66 -4.55 4.50
N GLU A 37 19.95 -4.22 4.58
CA GLU A 37 20.91 -4.71 5.59
C GLU A 37 21.27 -3.62 6.63
N MET A 38 20.84 -2.38 6.41
CA MET A 38 21.20 -1.21 7.21
C MET A 38 20.20 -0.92 8.33
N ASN A 39 20.62 -0.15 9.33
CA ASN A 39 19.68 0.40 10.31
C ASN A 39 18.72 1.38 9.64
N LEU A 40 17.48 1.48 10.14
CA LEU A 40 16.44 2.30 9.52
C LEU A 40 16.84 3.79 9.39
N ASP A 41 17.59 4.32 10.35
CA ASP A 41 18.03 5.71 10.34
C ASP A 41 19.02 6.02 9.21
N GLU A 42 19.64 5.00 8.64
CA GLU A 42 20.59 5.07 7.52
C GLU A 42 19.94 4.68 6.18
N ALA A 43 18.76 4.06 6.21
CA ALA A 43 18.03 3.57 5.05
C ALA A 43 17.05 4.62 4.49
N LEU A 44 17.56 5.53 3.65
CA LEU A 44 16.80 6.68 3.13
C LEU A 44 15.74 6.30 2.09
N CYS A 45 16.01 5.32 1.25
CA CYS A 45 15.12 4.88 0.17
C CYS A 45 14.02 3.95 0.69
N TYR A 46 14.29 3.19 1.76
CA TYR A 46 13.37 2.19 2.28
C TYR A 46 11.99 2.75 2.72
N PRO A 47 11.88 3.87 3.45
CA PRO A 47 10.59 4.48 3.76
C PRO A 47 9.81 4.95 2.53
N LEU A 48 10.51 5.48 1.53
CA LEU A 48 9.91 5.90 0.27
C LEU A 48 9.39 4.69 -0.51
N TRP A 49 10.14 3.59 -0.47
CA TRP A 49 9.73 2.33 -1.08
C TRP A 49 8.50 1.74 -0.39
N LEU A 50 8.42 1.75 0.94
CA LEU A 50 7.23 1.30 1.67
C LEU A 50 5.98 2.10 1.30
N LEU A 51 6.11 3.42 1.18
CA LEU A 51 5.00 4.28 0.73
C LEU A 51 4.58 3.95 -0.71
N ALA A 52 5.55 3.84 -1.62
CA ALA A 52 5.29 3.48 -3.01
C ALA A 52 4.65 2.08 -3.13
N ALA A 53 5.09 1.12 -2.31
CA ALA A 53 4.54 -0.23 -2.24
C ALA A 53 3.08 -0.21 -1.81
N SER A 54 2.74 0.55 -0.76
CA SER A 54 1.34 0.75 -0.37
C SER A 54 0.50 1.30 -1.51
N GLU A 55 0.95 2.37 -2.19
CA GLU A 55 0.19 2.98 -3.29
C GLU A 55 0.04 2.05 -4.50
N TYR A 56 1.05 1.23 -4.78
CA TYR A 56 1.00 0.20 -5.80
C TYR A 56 -0.05 -0.88 -5.47
N VAL A 57 -0.03 -1.41 -4.23
CA VAL A 57 -1.02 -2.39 -3.75
C VAL A 57 -2.43 -1.83 -3.87
N PHE A 58 -2.67 -0.61 -3.42
CA PHE A 58 -4.01 -0.01 -3.53
C PHE A 58 -4.42 0.29 -4.98
N SER A 59 -3.47 0.55 -5.88
CA SER A 59 -3.76 0.67 -7.31
C SER A 59 -4.18 -0.67 -7.93
N LEU A 60 -3.58 -1.79 -7.52
CA LEU A 60 -4.03 -3.13 -7.91
C LEU A 60 -5.47 -3.40 -7.45
N ILE A 61 -5.76 -3.11 -6.18
CA ILE A 61 -7.09 -3.33 -5.59
C ILE A 61 -8.15 -2.47 -6.28
N ARG A 62 -7.88 -1.17 -6.48
CA ARG A 62 -8.78 -0.27 -7.23
C ARG A 62 -9.09 -0.82 -8.61
N ARG A 63 -8.06 -1.27 -9.35
CA ARG A 63 -8.25 -1.84 -10.69
C ARG A 63 -9.14 -3.08 -10.65
N LYS A 64 -8.91 -3.99 -9.70
CA LYS A 64 -9.71 -5.23 -9.56
C LYS A 64 -11.18 -4.92 -9.23
N ILE A 65 -11.43 -3.99 -8.32
CA ILE A 65 -12.77 -3.49 -7.98
C ILE A 65 -13.45 -2.90 -9.22
N GLY A 66 -12.75 -2.03 -9.95
CA GLY A 66 -13.28 -1.40 -11.16
C GLY A 66 -13.71 -2.40 -12.24
N ILE A 67 -12.94 -3.48 -12.41
CA ILE A 67 -13.28 -4.56 -13.36
C ILE A 67 -14.49 -5.37 -12.89
N ILE A 68 -14.56 -5.73 -11.61
CA ILE A 68 -15.59 -6.67 -11.11
C ILE A 68 -16.95 -5.98 -10.93
N PHE A 69 -16.96 -4.78 -10.37
CA PHE A 69 -18.21 -4.14 -9.97
C PHE A 69 -18.80 -3.24 -11.05
N ASP A 70 -18.19 -3.18 -12.24
CA ASP A 70 -18.54 -2.27 -13.34
C ASP A 70 -18.82 -0.83 -12.85
N LYS A 71 -18.10 -0.44 -11.80
CA LYS A 71 -18.22 0.86 -11.17
C LYS A 71 -17.48 1.84 -12.09
N GLY A 72 -18.15 2.33 -13.13
CA GLY A 72 -17.68 3.40 -14.01
C GLY A 72 -17.54 4.78 -13.33
N GLN A 73 -17.31 4.81 -12.01
CA GLN A 73 -17.11 6.01 -11.22
C GLN A 73 -15.67 6.04 -10.69
N SER A 74 -15.12 7.24 -10.52
CA SER A 74 -13.86 7.47 -9.80
C SER A 74 -13.81 6.64 -8.52
N LEU A 75 -12.90 5.68 -8.48
CA LEU A 75 -12.56 4.90 -7.28
C LEU A 75 -11.57 5.66 -6.40
N ASP A 76 -11.79 6.97 -6.22
CA ASP A 76 -11.18 7.77 -5.13
C ASP A 76 -11.82 7.40 -3.79
N TYR A 77 -11.77 6.11 -3.48
CA TYR A 77 -12.17 5.59 -2.19
C TYR A 77 -11.07 5.86 -1.17
N PRO A 78 -11.44 6.22 0.07
CA PRO A 78 -10.53 6.11 1.20
C PRO A 78 -9.95 4.71 1.30
N TYR A 79 -8.68 4.59 1.69
CA TYR A 79 -7.96 3.31 1.78
C TYR A 79 -8.72 2.26 2.60
N GLY A 80 -9.27 2.62 3.75
CA GLY A 80 -10.06 1.68 4.56
C GLY A 80 -11.32 1.15 3.88
N LYS A 81 -11.86 1.84 2.87
CA LYS A 81 -12.93 1.29 2.03
C LYS A 81 -12.38 0.29 1.01
N LEU A 82 -11.22 0.55 0.42
CA LEU A 82 -10.53 -0.40 -0.47
C LEU A 82 -10.14 -1.68 0.28
N VAL A 83 -9.68 -1.57 1.53
CA VAL A 83 -9.40 -2.71 2.40
C VAL A 83 -10.66 -3.53 2.66
N LYS A 84 -11.78 -2.88 3.01
CA LYS A 84 -13.06 -3.58 3.19
C LYS A 84 -13.53 -4.28 1.92
N GLU A 85 -13.44 -3.61 0.77
CA GLU A 85 -13.81 -4.21 -0.51
C GLU A 85 -12.86 -5.34 -0.92
N SER A 86 -11.57 -5.32 -0.52
CA SER A 86 -10.61 -6.38 -0.83
C SER A 86 -10.93 -7.72 -0.15
N GLN A 87 -11.62 -7.69 0.99
CA GLN A 87 -12.02 -8.90 1.72
C GLN A 87 -12.88 -9.84 0.87
N CYS A 88 -13.66 -9.31 -0.06
CA CYS A 88 -14.50 -10.09 -0.97
C CYS A 88 -13.75 -10.55 -2.23
N LEU A 89 -12.50 -10.11 -2.43
CA LEU A 89 -11.72 -10.31 -3.65
C LEU A 89 -10.52 -11.23 -3.45
N LEU A 90 -10.04 -11.35 -2.21
CA LEU A 90 -8.78 -11.99 -1.86
C LEU A 90 -9.00 -13.10 -0.82
N SER A 91 -8.04 -14.01 -0.75
CA SER A 91 -7.90 -14.93 0.38
C SER A 91 -7.70 -14.16 1.69
N THR A 92 -7.99 -14.82 2.81
CA THR A 92 -7.76 -14.24 4.15
C THR A 92 -6.34 -13.72 4.31
N VAL A 93 -5.34 -14.49 3.83
CA VAL A 93 -3.92 -14.13 3.97
C VAL A 93 -3.59 -12.86 3.17
N ALA A 94 -3.99 -12.79 1.89
CA ALA A 94 -3.73 -11.60 1.07
C ALA A 94 -4.53 -10.38 1.54
N HIS A 95 -5.74 -10.58 2.08
CA HIS A 95 -6.51 -9.51 2.70
C HIS A 95 -5.81 -8.93 3.94
N GLU A 96 -5.26 -9.78 4.82
CA GLU A 96 -4.47 -9.29 5.95
C GLU A 96 -3.26 -8.48 5.48
N TYR A 97 -2.57 -8.91 4.42
CA TYR A 97 -1.48 -8.10 3.85
C TYR A 97 -1.93 -6.73 3.34
N VAL A 98 -3.13 -6.64 2.75
CA VAL A 98 -3.70 -5.36 2.33
C VAL A 98 -4.00 -4.43 3.52
N LYS A 99 -4.46 -4.98 4.67
CA LYS A 99 -4.58 -4.21 5.92
C LYS A 99 -3.23 -3.71 6.41
N GLU A 100 -2.19 -4.56 6.38
CA GLU A 100 -0.85 -4.14 6.77
C GLU A 100 -0.33 -2.98 5.92
N PHE A 101 -0.57 -3.00 4.60
CA PHE A 101 -0.20 -1.89 3.73
C PHE A 101 -0.99 -0.60 4.00
N GLU A 102 -2.23 -0.69 4.49
CA GLU A 102 -2.96 0.48 5.00
C GLU A 102 -2.28 1.06 6.25
N ILE A 103 -1.90 0.19 7.19
CA ILE A 103 -1.24 0.57 8.44
C ILE A 103 0.12 1.20 8.18
N ILE A 104 0.94 0.60 7.31
CA ILE A 104 2.24 1.14 6.88
C ILE A 104 2.07 2.54 6.30
N ARG A 105 1.16 2.68 5.33
CA ARG A 105 0.87 3.96 4.67
C ARG A 105 0.45 5.03 5.68
N ASN A 106 -0.54 4.71 6.51
CA ASN A 106 -1.06 5.63 7.50
C ASN A 106 0.03 6.02 8.49
N THR A 107 0.89 5.08 8.89
CA THR A 107 2.02 5.38 9.76
C THR A 107 2.99 6.37 9.09
N ILE A 108 3.40 6.12 7.85
CA ILE A 108 4.35 6.98 7.13
C ILE A 108 3.78 8.39 6.92
N ILE A 109 2.50 8.50 6.52
CA ILE A 109 1.85 9.79 6.23
C ILE A 109 1.51 10.57 7.51
N HIS A 110 0.96 9.91 8.53
CA HIS A 110 0.47 10.61 9.73
C HIS A 110 1.50 10.78 10.83
N LYS A 111 2.49 9.88 10.96
CA LYS A 111 3.58 10.11 11.91
C LYS A 111 4.68 10.98 11.27
N GLY A 112 4.71 11.04 9.94
CA GLY A 112 5.86 11.54 9.20
C GLY A 112 7.07 10.66 9.49
N PHE A 113 7.92 10.43 8.49
CA PHE A 113 9.33 10.51 8.83
C PHE A 113 9.55 11.95 9.37
N PRO A 114 10.32 12.10 10.45
CA PRO A 114 9.90 12.51 11.79
C PRO A 114 9.41 13.97 11.95
N ASN A 115 8.29 14.40 11.35
CA ASN A 115 7.76 15.76 11.56
C ASN A 115 6.28 16.02 11.15
N ALA A 116 5.30 15.20 11.55
CA ALA A 116 3.89 15.49 11.22
C ALA A 116 2.87 15.21 12.35
N PHE A 117 3.11 15.72 13.56
CA PHE A 117 2.10 15.71 14.62
C PHE A 117 1.05 16.81 14.42
N SER A 118 -0.13 16.43 13.92
CA SER A 118 -1.44 16.79 14.50
C SER A 118 -2.57 16.34 13.56
N THR A 119 -2.75 15.03 13.39
CA THR A 119 -4.04 14.53 12.90
C THR A 119 -4.55 13.49 13.88
N THR A 120 -5.70 13.82 14.45
CA THR A 120 -6.42 13.05 15.46
C THR A 120 -6.49 11.59 15.03
N MET A 121 -5.87 10.70 15.81
CA MET A 121 -6.08 9.26 15.69
C MET A 121 -7.58 9.02 15.79
N LYS A 122 -8.21 8.81 14.65
CA LYS A 122 -9.64 8.54 14.57
C LYS A 122 -9.83 7.10 15.04
N LYS A 123 -9.98 6.93 16.36
CA LYS A 123 -10.36 5.73 17.10
C LYS A 123 -10.16 4.43 16.29
N ILE A 124 -8.92 3.94 16.29
CA ILE A 124 -8.65 2.53 16.02
C ILE A 124 -9.41 1.75 17.10
N LYS A 125 -10.15 0.70 16.74
CA LYS A 125 -10.87 -0.11 17.74
C LYS A 125 -9.84 -0.83 18.61
N ASP A 126 -10.11 -0.99 19.90
CA ASP A 126 -9.18 -1.54 20.91
C ASP A 126 -8.50 -2.88 20.51
N ASN A 127 -9.09 -3.70 19.62
CA ASN A 127 -8.50 -4.95 19.12
C ASN A 127 -7.54 -4.79 17.91
N GLU A 128 -7.45 -3.60 17.33
CA GLU A 128 -6.58 -3.30 16.17
C GLU A 128 -5.32 -2.53 16.61
N GLU A 129 -5.26 -2.05 17.86
CA GLU A 129 -4.08 -1.31 18.38
C GLU A 129 -2.84 -2.20 18.51
N GLU A 130 -2.98 -3.44 18.99
CA GLU A 130 -1.85 -4.38 19.13
C GLU A 130 -1.23 -4.72 17.77
N SER A 131 -2.07 -5.03 16.77
CA SER A 131 -1.63 -5.27 15.39
C SER A 131 -0.96 -4.03 14.80
N TYR A 132 -1.45 -2.83 15.13
CA TYR A 132 -0.87 -1.58 14.66
C TYR A 132 0.54 -1.35 15.21
N GLU A 133 0.76 -1.60 16.51
CA GLU A 133 2.09 -1.47 17.14
C GLU A 133 3.08 -2.52 16.63
N GLU A 134 2.65 -3.76 16.44
CA GLU A 134 3.47 -4.84 15.90
C GLU A 134 3.94 -4.55 14.47
N ILE A 135 3.04 -4.09 13.60
CA ILE A 135 3.38 -3.73 12.22
C ILE A 135 4.31 -2.52 12.19
N GLN A 136 4.10 -1.54 13.08
CA GLN A 136 4.99 -0.39 13.20
C GLN A 136 6.38 -0.74 13.71
N HIS A 137 6.49 -1.71 14.60
CA HIS A 137 7.79 -2.18 15.06
C HIS A 137 8.50 -2.98 13.97
N SER A 138 7.77 -3.92 13.35
CA SER A 138 8.33 -4.79 12.31
C SER A 138 8.77 -4.02 11.07
N MET A 139 8.04 -2.99 10.62
CA MET A 139 8.45 -2.20 9.45
C MET A 139 9.77 -1.45 9.64
N LYS A 140 10.24 -1.26 10.88
CA LYS A 140 11.54 -0.65 11.18
C LYS A 140 12.71 -1.62 11.06
N THR A 141 12.43 -2.91 10.87
CA THR A 141 13.46 -3.94 10.75
C THR A 141 13.92 -4.09 9.31
N PRO A 142 15.23 -4.28 9.05
CA PRO A 142 15.75 -4.37 7.68
C PRO A 142 15.18 -5.56 6.90
N SER A 143 14.88 -6.66 7.62
CA SER A 143 14.28 -7.87 7.06
C SER A 143 12.83 -7.70 6.59
N PHE A 144 12.15 -6.64 7.01
CA PHE A 144 10.76 -6.41 6.62
C PHE A 144 10.62 -6.09 5.13
N TYR A 145 11.63 -5.49 4.50
CA TYR A 145 11.67 -5.29 3.05
C TYR A 145 11.39 -6.59 2.28
N LEU A 146 12.08 -7.67 2.63
CA LEU A 146 11.90 -8.98 1.98
C LEU A 146 10.52 -9.58 2.24
N ARG A 147 9.94 -9.34 3.43
CA ARG A 147 8.58 -9.76 3.76
C ARG A 147 7.55 -8.98 2.94
N ALA A 148 7.67 -7.66 2.87
CA ALA A 148 6.79 -6.80 2.10
C ALA A 148 6.77 -7.16 0.61
N ARG A 149 7.93 -7.52 0.03
CA ARG A 149 7.99 -8.04 -1.36
C ARG A 149 7.15 -9.30 -1.55
N LYS A 150 7.26 -10.27 -0.64
CA LYS A 150 6.45 -11.50 -0.68
C LYS A 150 4.96 -11.21 -0.56
N MET A 151 4.59 -10.25 0.30
CA MET A 151 3.20 -9.81 0.45
C MET A 151 2.66 -9.22 -0.86
N ILE A 152 3.44 -8.34 -1.52
CA ILE A 152 3.08 -7.75 -2.82
C ILE A 152 2.88 -8.83 -3.88
N GLU A 153 3.79 -9.80 -3.98
CA GLU A 153 3.67 -10.89 -4.95
C GLU A 153 2.46 -11.79 -4.69
N ALA A 154 2.16 -12.09 -3.42
CA ALA A 154 0.94 -12.83 -3.06
C ALA A 154 -0.33 -12.07 -3.50
N ILE A 155 -0.39 -10.76 -3.25
CA ILE A 155 -1.53 -9.93 -3.67
C ILE A 155 -1.64 -9.87 -5.21
N LYS A 156 -0.51 -9.70 -5.92
CA LYS A 156 -0.47 -9.66 -7.39
C LYS A 156 -0.99 -10.96 -7.99
N TYR A 157 -0.55 -12.09 -7.45
CA TYR A 157 -0.97 -13.42 -7.91
C TYR A 157 -2.49 -13.60 -7.84
N GLU A 158 -3.14 -13.13 -6.79
CA GLU A 158 -4.60 -13.25 -6.65
C GLU A 158 -5.39 -12.27 -7.53
N ILE A 159 -4.78 -11.14 -7.89
CA ILE A 159 -5.44 -10.09 -8.68
C ILE A 159 -5.43 -10.40 -10.17
N GLY A 160 -4.35 -10.99 -10.70
CA GLY A 160 -4.17 -11.29 -12.13
C GLY A 160 -3.50 -10.16 -12.90
#